data_AF-A0A0W1ALS3-F1
#
_entry.id   AF-A0A0W1ALS3-F1
#
_cell.length_a   1.000
_cell.length_b   1.000
_cell.length_c   1.000
_cell.angle_alpha   90.00
_cell.angle_beta   90.00
_cell.angle_gamma   90.00
#
_symmetry.space_group_name_H-M   'P 1'
#
loop_
_entity.id
_entity.type
_entity.pdbx_description
1 polymer ?
#
loop_
_entity_poly.entity_id
_entity_poly.type
_entity_poly.pdbx_seq_one_letter_code
_entity_poly.pdbx_strand_id
1 'polypeptide(L)'
;MGKGVLVFSLDFDGCLGNGSFKAKYNALLIQYGNPEDIPSEEYEKAIVESNQLLFDEILRMSADYDRLVIMVGSNRTSAEKDRDDGKKNGNGSAYRAIEHFASALRKKKGEIPVEVNKRVLFDSILGKPSGYNFDLQEEQTLSEQHKSDYAMSGDSKYRLSYMQIQDVCASYPDSPVTYVHVDDRDDIVTVSANTYSDKSIGDLLPTNLKEASFLHYEEYNPIAHLLRLQRQVLSTRQLESIELQKINEQMKRAIDVLVQDMRQLVQLTESRLDELDEPTRLEIQKAKTIIDKLDQVDLNGTSRKSLITALDIVNQALNSNVQYKKMRLPSDIQKAYSEFNEKLYKSIITEFGKFQRPQDSVGFTIPAEHYDLIASKSGNDNYSESSDPMSILKQITADSRAVELDLFLDTLKSRITFPKKGDKWSQFIKNNHQIIDDTAGNDKTRDKENALIHLSNVIFSCRKAMATGEMSYGEAMNTIKHAVDSAIDASERVQKTTFFGYLGLTKSDVARQLKAIKIQMESSFKTEPTNSLCKDYRERVNRVKPHEENAPKVPSNKH
;
A
#
# COMPACT_ATOMS: atom_id res chain seq x y z
N MET A 1 12.87 26.53 -14.06
CA MET A 1 12.64 25.16 -13.58
C MET A 1 11.18 25.10 -13.15
N GLY A 2 10.40 24.18 -13.73
CA GLY A 2 8.99 24.03 -13.40
C GLY A 2 8.79 23.67 -11.93
N LYS A 3 7.65 24.07 -11.37
CA LYS A 3 7.22 23.63 -10.05
C LYS A 3 6.78 22.16 -10.16
N GLY A 4 7.08 21.30 -9.19
CA GLY A 4 6.98 19.83 -9.35
C GLY A 4 5.56 19.27 -9.58
N VAL A 5 5.43 17.95 -9.44
CA VAL A 5 4.15 17.23 -9.38
C VAL A 5 3.78 16.97 -7.93
N LEU A 6 2.57 17.40 -7.53
CA LEU A 6 1.99 17.07 -6.23
C LEU A 6 1.00 15.91 -6.39
N VAL A 7 1.13 14.89 -5.56
CA VAL A 7 0.31 13.69 -5.61
C VAL A 7 -0.42 13.51 -4.29
N PHE A 8 -1.74 13.30 -4.33
CA PHE A 8 -2.54 12.91 -3.17
C PHE A 8 -3.13 11.52 -3.39
N SER A 9 -2.77 10.58 -2.54
CA SER A 9 -3.41 9.27 -2.42
C SER A 9 -4.40 9.31 -1.27
N LEU A 10 -5.70 9.28 -1.61
CA LEU A 10 -6.79 9.53 -0.67
C LEU A 10 -7.50 8.23 -0.32
N ASP A 11 -7.55 7.88 0.96
CA ASP A 11 -8.49 6.85 1.41
C ASP A 11 -9.93 7.31 1.24
N PHE A 12 -10.85 6.35 1.22
CA PHE A 12 -12.26 6.60 1.06
C PHE A 12 -13.04 6.34 2.35
N ASP A 13 -13.05 5.12 2.86
CA ASP A 13 -13.83 4.80 4.07
C ASP A 13 -13.32 5.58 5.28
N GLY A 14 -14.20 6.31 5.96
CA GLY A 14 -13.81 7.16 7.11
C GLY A 14 -13.10 8.48 6.74
N CYS A 15 -12.42 8.53 5.59
CA CYS A 15 -11.80 9.72 5.01
C CYS A 15 -12.79 10.50 4.11
N LEU A 16 -12.72 10.36 2.77
CA LEU A 16 -13.63 11.05 1.85
C LEU A 16 -15.10 10.62 2.03
N GLY A 17 -15.33 9.35 2.32
CA GLY A 17 -16.60 8.70 2.59
C GLY A 17 -17.00 8.71 4.07
N ASN A 18 -16.65 9.77 4.80
CA ASN A 18 -16.95 9.98 6.22
C ASN A 18 -18.45 10.10 6.52
N GLY A 19 -18.79 10.27 7.81
CA GLY A 19 -20.17 10.37 8.29
C GLY A 19 -20.95 11.52 7.65
N SER A 20 -20.31 12.68 7.46
CA SER A 20 -20.92 13.84 6.81
C SER A 20 -21.28 13.56 5.35
N PHE A 21 -20.36 12.99 4.58
CA PHE A 21 -20.62 12.64 3.18
C PHE A 21 -21.70 11.56 3.08
N LYS A 22 -21.61 10.52 3.91
CA LYS A 22 -22.61 9.45 3.97
C LYS A 22 -24.02 9.99 4.19
N ALA A 23 -24.20 10.96 5.10
CA ALA A 23 -25.52 11.56 5.33
C ALA A 23 -26.06 12.27 4.08
N LYS A 24 -25.23 13.09 3.42
CA LYS A 24 -25.62 13.80 2.19
C LYS A 24 -25.87 12.86 1.02
N TYR A 25 -25.01 11.86 0.83
CA TYR A 25 -25.15 10.86 -0.22
C TYR A 25 -26.46 10.07 -0.07
N ASN A 26 -26.82 9.66 1.14
CA ASN A 26 -28.10 8.97 1.37
C ASN A 26 -29.31 9.88 1.11
N ALA A 27 -29.23 11.17 1.42
CA ALA A 27 -30.28 12.13 1.06
C ALA A 27 -30.43 12.24 -0.47
N LEU A 28 -29.32 12.28 -1.21
CA LEU A 28 -29.33 12.26 -2.68
C LEU A 28 -29.92 10.94 -3.22
N LEU A 29 -29.56 9.79 -2.64
CA LEU A 29 -30.14 8.51 -3.05
C LEU A 29 -31.64 8.43 -2.81
N ILE A 30 -32.16 8.99 -1.71
CA ILE A 30 -33.62 9.08 -1.47
C ILE A 30 -34.30 9.92 -2.55
N GLN A 31 -33.65 10.98 -3.01
CA GLN A 31 -34.18 11.89 -4.03
C GLN A 31 -34.13 11.29 -5.45
N TYR A 32 -33.03 10.63 -5.82
CA TYR A 32 -32.76 10.18 -7.19
C TYR A 32 -32.96 8.68 -7.43
N GLY A 33 -33.10 7.88 -6.38
CA GLY A 33 -33.35 6.44 -6.47
C GLY A 33 -32.10 5.60 -6.74
N ASN A 34 -31.33 5.94 -7.76
CA ASN A 34 -30.07 5.26 -8.10
C ASN A 34 -28.87 6.20 -8.00
N PRO A 35 -27.67 5.68 -7.71
CA PRO A 35 -26.45 6.47 -7.72
C PRO A 35 -26.25 7.20 -9.06
N GLU A 36 -26.37 6.50 -10.19
CA GLU A 36 -26.07 6.99 -11.54
C GLU A 36 -26.96 8.18 -11.94
N ASP A 37 -28.15 8.27 -11.36
CA ASP A 37 -29.12 9.33 -11.62
C ASP A 37 -28.83 10.62 -10.84
N ILE A 38 -27.91 10.59 -9.85
CA ILE A 38 -27.51 11.78 -9.09
C ILE A 38 -26.75 12.74 -10.01
N PRO A 39 -27.22 14.00 -10.19
CA PRO A 39 -26.53 15.00 -10.98
C PRO A 39 -25.10 15.25 -10.50
N SER A 40 -24.15 15.37 -11.43
CA SER A 40 -22.72 15.54 -11.10
C SER A 40 -22.46 16.73 -10.18
N GLU A 41 -23.16 17.84 -10.37
CA GLU A 41 -23.00 19.05 -9.55
C GLU A 41 -23.45 18.85 -8.11
N GLU A 42 -24.52 18.08 -7.87
CA GLU A 42 -25.02 17.79 -6.53
C GLU A 42 -24.10 16.81 -5.80
N TYR A 43 -23.59 15.81 -6.51
CA TYR A 43 -22.60 14.89 -5.97
C TYR A 43 -21.30 15.62 -5.62
N GLU A 44 -20.78 16.46 -6.52
CA GLU A 44 -19.59 17.29 -6.29
C GLU A 44 -19.76 18.20 -5.08
N LYS A 45 -20.90 18.87 -4.96
CA LYS A 45 -21.22 19.70 -3.80
C LYS A 45 -21.22 18.88 -2.51
N ALA A 46 -21.87 17.71 -2.52
CA ALA A 46 -21.92 16.84 -1.35
C ALA A 46 -20.53 16.38 -0.91
N ILE A 47 -19.68 15.92 -1.82
CA ILE A 47 -18.33 15.43 -1.47
C ILE A 47 -17.40 16.56 -1.00
N VAL A 48 -17.47 17.74 -1.64
CA VAL A 48 -16.62 18.90 -1.27
C VAL A 48 -17.03 19.47 0.09
N GLU A 49 -18.31 19.76 0.30
CA GLU A 49 -18.75 20.37 1.57
C GLU A 49 -18.51 19.44 2.76
N SER A 50 -18.59 18.12 2.56
CA SER A 50 -18.33 17.12 3.61
C SER A 50 -16.84 16.93 3.89
N ASN A 51 -15.97 17.44 2.99
CA ASN A 51 -14.52 17.30 3.07
C ASN A 51 -13.81 18.65 2.91
N GLN A 52 -14.46 19.74 3.34
CA GLN A 52 -14.02 21.10 3.06
C GLN A 52 -12.59 21.36 3.56
N LEU A 53 -12.23 20.86 4.74
CA LEU A 53 -10.88 21.04 5.29
C LEU A 53 -9.81 20.39 4.40
N LEU A 54 -10.04 19.14 3.96
CA LEU A 54 -9.12 18.43 3.07
C LEU A 54 -9.05 19.10 1.70
N PHE A 55 -10.19 19.56 1.18
CA PHE A 55 -10.25 20.29 -0.09
C PHE A 55 -9.42 21.58 -0.04
N ASP A 56 -9.58 22.37 1.01
CA ASP A 56 -8.84 23.62 1.19
C ASP A 56 -7.34 23.38 1.42
N GLU A 57 -6.98 22.32 2.15
CA GLU A 57 -5.59 21.94 2.37
C GLU A 57 -4.90 21.51 1.06
N ILE A 58 -5.56 20.71 0.23
CA ILE A 58 -5.06 20.34 -1.10
C ILE A 58 -4.89 21.58 -1.98
N LEU A 59 -5.83 22.52 -1.96
CA LEU A 59 -5.73 23.77 -2.71
C LEU A 59 -4.52 24.61 -2.25
N ARG A 60 -4.30 24.70 -0.93
CA ARG A 60 -3.18 25.41 -0.32
C ARG A 60 -1.85 24.78 -0.72
N MET A 61 -1.70 23.47 -0.56
CA MET A 61 -0.45 22.76 -0.87
C MET A 61 -0.11 22.79 -2.36
N SER A 62 -1.12 22.69 -3.23
CA SER A 62 -0.92 22.69 -4.68
C SER A 62 -0.61 24.06 -5.29
N ALA A 63 -0.55 25.16 -4.51
CA ALA A 63 -0.24 26.49 -5.06
C ALA A 63 1.19 26.59 -5.64
N ASP A 64 2.09 25.74 -5.16
CA ASP A 64 3.51 25.74 -5.52
C ASP A 64 3.91 24.57 -6.43
N TYR A 65 2.98 24.03 -7.23
CA TYR A 65 3.21 22.88 -8.12
C TYR A 65 2.64 23.15 -9.51
N ASP A 66 3.23 22.56 -10.55
CA ASP A 66 2.74 22.71 -11.92
C ASP A 66 1.62 21.70 -12.24
N ARG A 67 1.42 20.70 -11.37
CA ARG A 67 0.45 19.63 -11.57
C ARG A 67 -0.01 19.02 -10.26
N LEU A 68 -1.27 18.61 -10.23
CA LEU A 68 -1.87 17.84 -9.16
C LEU A 68 -2.36 16.48 -9.69
N VAL A 69 -2.00 15.39 -9.02
CA VAL A 69 -2.48 14.04 -9.31
C VAL A 69 -3.22 13.52 -8.09
N ILE A 70 -4.45 13.05 -8.28
CA ILE A 70 -5.26 12.40 -7.25
C ILE A 70 -5.31 10.89 -7.52
N MET A 71 -5.10 10.08 -6.50
CA MET A 71 -5.07 8.61 -6.59
C MET A 71 -6.03 7.99 -5.58
N VAL A 72 -6.45 6.75 -5.86
CA VAL A 72 -7.22 5.92 -4.91
C VAL A 72 -6.28 5.34 -3.86
N GLY A 73 -6.25 5.93 -2.67
CA GLY A 73 -5.48 5.45 -1.51
C GLY A 73 -6.23 4.39 -0.67
N SER A 74 -7.37 3.91 -1.17
CA SER A 74 -8.25 3.00 -0.45
C SER A 74 -7.95 1.53 -0.74
N ASN A 75 -8.36 0.66 0.19
CA ASN A 75 -8.31 -0.80 0.00
C ASN A 75 -9.38 -1.30 -0.99
N ARG A 76 -10.33 -0.44 -1.39
CA ARG A 76 -11.29 -0.65 -2.49
C ARG A 76 -10.57 -0.62 -3.83
N THR A 77 -9.81 -1.67 -4.09
CA THR A 77 -8.89 -1.78 -5.23
C THR A 77 -9.48 -2.53 -6.41
N SER A 78 -10.63 -3.22 -6.24
CA SER A 78 -11.39 -3.86 -7.32
C SER A 78 -12.79 -3.26 -7.45
N ALA A 79 -13.41 -3.39 -8.61
CA ALA A 79 -14.78 -2.89 -8.84
C ALA A 79 -15.83 -3.64 -8.00
N GLU A 80 -15.63 -4.95 -7.78
CA GLU A 80 -16.48 -5.73 -6.88
C GLU A 80 -16.40 -5.19 -5.44
N LYS A 81 -15.17 -5.00 -4.92
CA LYS A 81 -14.97 -4.54 -3.54
C LYS A 81 -15.51 -3.13 -3.33
N ASP A 82 -15.27 -2.22 -4.27
CA ASP A 82 -15.80 -0.85 -4.18
C ASP A 82 -17.33 -0.83 -4.12
N ARG A 83 -18.00 -1.69 -4.90
CA ARG A 83 -19.45 -1.83 -4.91
C ARG A 83 -19.98 -2.43 -3.61
N ASP A 84 -19.36 -3.52 -3.15
CA ASP A 84 -19.79 -4.23 -1.95
C ASP A 84 -19.61 -3.38 -0.70
N ASP A 85 -18.43 -2.76 -0.54
CA ASP A 85 -18.16 -1.85 0.57
C ASP A 85 -18.99 -0.57 0.45
N GLY A 86 -19.22 -0.06 -0.77
CA GLY A 86 -20.11 1.07 -1.00
C GLY A 86 -21.55 0.84 -0.54
N LYS A 87 -22.11 -0.36 -0.80
CA LYS A 87 -23.43 -0.80 -0.30
C LYS A 87 -23.42 -1.00 1.21
N LYS A 88 -22.44 -1.74 1.72
CA LYS A 88 -22.32 -2.08 3.14
C LYS A 88 -22.13 -0.85 4.03
N ASN A 89 -21.27 0.07 3.61
CA ASN A 89 -20.94 1.27 4.37
C ASN A 89 -21.93 2.41 4.07
N GLY A 90 -22.70 2.34 2.98
CA GLY A 90 -23.73 3.31 2.61
C GLY A 90 -23.15 4.67 2.20
N ASN A 91 -21.90 4.69 1.77
CA ASN A 91 -21.17 5.89 1.33
C ASN A 91 -20.85 5.88 -0.18
N GLY A 92 -21.35 4.89 -0.94
CA GLY A 92 -21.20 4.85 -2.39
C GLY A 92 -19.79 4.43 -2.86
N SER A 93 -19.47 4.75 -4.12
CA SER A 93 -18.22 4.36 -4.80
C SER A 93 -17.07 5.32 -4.51
N ALA A 94 -15.90 4.78 -4.18
CA ALA A 94 -14.65 5.53 -4.03
C ALA A 94 -14.17 6.10 -5.36
N TYR A 95 -14.29 5.35 -6.46
CA TYR A 95 -13.85 5.77 -7.79
C TYR A 95 -14.62 7.00 -8.25
N ARG A 96 -15.96 6.94 -8.13
CA ARG A 96 -16.83 8.08 -8.44
C ARG A 96 -16.55 9.28 -7.54
N ALA A 97 -16.36 9.06 -6.24
CA ALA A 97 -16.08 10.15 -5.31
C ALA A 97 -14.78 10.90 -5.63
N ILE A 98 -13.72 10.16 -5.93
CA ILE A 98 -12.42 10.74 -6.30
C ILE A 98 -12.53 11.52 -7.62
N GLU A 99 -13.26 11.01 -8.60
CA GLU A 99 -13.45 11.70 -9.88
C GLU A 99 -14.19 13.04 -9.72
N HIS A 100 -15.26 13.06 -8.93
CA HIS A 100 -16.00 14.30 -8.63
C HIS A 100 -15.20 15.26 -7.73
N PHE A 101 -14.46 14.76 -6.74
CA PHE A 101 -13.59 15.59 -5.92
C PHE A 101 -12.49 16.26 -6.75
N ALA A 102 -11.84 15.51 -7.65
CA ALA A 102 -10.87 16.05 -8.59
C ALA A 102 -11.49 17.05 -9.59
N SER A 103 -12.70 16.79 -10.07
CA SER A 103 -13.46 17.73 -10.92
C SER A 103 -13.68 19.08 -10.22
N ALA A 104 -14.08 19.07 -8.95
CA ALA A 104 -14.24 20.29 -8.17
C ALA A 104 -12.91 21.05 -7.99
N LEU A 105 -11.79 20.34 -7.77
CA LEU A 105 -10.45 20.95 -7.72
C LEU A 105 -10.08 21.62 -9.05
N ARG A 106 -10.35 20.98 -10.21
CA ARG A 106 -10.12 21.57 -11.55
C ARG A 106 -10.86 22.90 -11.70
N LYS A 107 -12.14 22.93 -11.34
CA LYS A 107 -13.00 24.12 -11.43
C LYS A 107 -12.47 25.29 -10.59
N LYS A 108 -11.83 25.01 -9.45
CA LYS A 108 -11.25 26.03 -8.57
C LYS A 108 -9.85 26.49 -8.99
N LYS A 109 -9.02 25.58 -9.51
CA LYS A 109 -7.60 25.87 -9.78
C LYS A 109 -7.34 26.60 -11.07
N GLY A 110 -8.18 26.46 -12.11
CA GLY A 110 -8.17 27.22 -13.37
C GLY A 110 -6.92 27.07 -14.26
N GLU A 111 -5.72 27.11 -13.66
CA GLU A 111 -4.41 27.15 -14.32
C GLU A 111 -3.57 25.89 -14.06
N ILE A 112 -3.80 25.15 -12.96
CA ILE A 112 -3.05 23.94 -12.63
C ILE A 112 -3.82 22.69 -13.13
N PRO A 113 -3.24 21.87 -14.02
CA PRO A 113 -3.80 20.58 -14.39
C PRO A 113 -4.00 19.67 -13.17
N VAL A 114 -5.23 19.15 -13.02
CA VAL A 114 -5.58 18.15 -12.00
C VAL A 114 -5.96 16.85 -12.71
N GLU A 115 -5.25 15.77 -12.41
CA GLU A 115 -5.45 14.46 -13.02
C GLU A 115 -5.87 13.43 -11.99
N VAL A 116 -6.62 12.42 -12.43
CA VAL A 116 -6.93 11.25 -11.61
C VAL A 116 -6.09 10.10 -12.16
N ASN A 117 -5.19 9.55 -11.35
CA ASN A 117 -4.55 8.30 -11.69
C ASN A 117 -5.54 7.17 -11.38
N LYS A 118 -6.07 6.58 -12.46
CA LYS A 118 -7.07 5.52 -12.41
C LYS A 118 -6.49 4.12 -12.16
N ARG A 119 -5.16 3.97 -12.18
CA ARG A 119 -4.51 2.69 -11.91
C ARG A 119 -4.81 2.24 -10.48
N VAL A 120 -5.34 1.04 -10.33
CA VAL A 120 -5.47 0.37 -9.03
C VAL A 120 -4.66 -0.93 -9.03
N LEU A 121 -4.22 -1.38 -7.85
CA LEU A 121 -3.37 -2.57 -7.73
C LEU A 121 -4.00 -3.81 -8.40
N PHE A 122 -5.32 -3.91 -8.33
CA PHE A 122 -6.08 -5.04 -8.85
C PHE A 122 -6.14 -5.09 -10.38
N ASP A 123 -5.82 -3.99 -11.07
CA ASP A 123 -5.59 -4.04 -12.52
C ASP A 123 -4.40 -4.96 -12.82
N SER A 124 -3.29 -4.80 -12.09
CA SER A 124 -2.10 -5.63 -12.25
C SER A 124 -2.33 -7.08 -11.80
N ILE A 125 -3.05 -7.31 -10.69
CA ILE A 125 -3.37 -8.67 -10.19
C ILE A 125 -4.20 -9.46 -11.21
N LEU A 126 -5.18 -8.81 -11.86
CA LEU A 126 -6.03 -9.45 -12.86
C LEU A 126 -5.42 -9.49 -14.27
N GLY A 127 -4.20 -8.97 -14.45
CA GLY A 127 -3.57 -8.83 -15.76
C GLY A 127 -4.37 -7.94 -16.73
N LYS A 128 -5.07 -6.93 -16.19
CA LYS A 128 -5.90 -5.97 -16.92
C LYS A 128 -5.13 -4.66 -17.17
N PRO A 129 -5.50 -3.89 -18.21
CA PRO A 129 -4.90 -2.59 -18.42
C PRO A 129 -5.21 -1.64 -17.26
N SER A 130 -4.29 -0.70 -17.02
CA SER A 130 -4.45 0.37 -16.03
C SER A 130 -5.79 1.10 -16.21
N GLY A 131 -6.55 1.28 -15.12
CA GLY A 131 -7.85 1.92 -15.12
C GLY A 131 -9.04 0.99 -15.35
N TYR A 132 -8.80 -0.29 -15.66
CA TYR A 132 -9.88 -1.24 -15.95
C TYR A 132 -10.90 -1.32 -14.82
N ASN A 133 -10.47 -1.55 -13.56
CA ASN A 133 -11.40 -1.64 -12.44
C ASN A 133 -12.05 -0.29 -12.11
N PHE A 134 -11.32 0.82 -12.28
CA PHE A 134 -11.83 2.16 -11.99
C PHE A 134 -13.00 2.52 -12.92
N ASP A 135 -12.87 2.22 -14.21
CA ASP A 135 -13.87 2.57 -15.22
C ASP A 135 -14.96 1.50 -15.39
N LEU A 136 -14.86 0.36 -14.69
CA LEU A 136 -15.78 -0.77 -14.85
C LEU A 136 -17.18 -0.45 -14.34
N GLN A 137 -18.14 -0.40 -15.26
CA GLN A 137 -19.56 -0.17 -14.94
C GLN A 137 -20.31 -1.49 -14.66
N GLU A 138 -19.87 -2.59 -15.28
CA GLU A 138 -20.51 -3.90 -15.16
C GLU A 138 -20.21 -4.58 -13.83
N GLU A 139 -21.03 -5.55 -13.44
CA GLU A 139 -20.76 -6.37 -12.25
C GLU A 139 -19.52 -7.23 -12.44
N GLN A 140 -18.57 -7.07 -11.51
CA GLN A 140 -17.40 -7.92 -11.40
C GLN A 140 -17.65 -8.94 -10.30
N THR A 141 -17.30 -10.19 -10.54
CA THR A 141 -17.28 -11.23 -9.53
C THR A 141 -15.92 -11.92 -9.56
N LEU A 142 -15.19 -11.82 -8.46
CA LEU A 142 -13.91 -12.46 -8.25
C LEU A 142 -14.11 -13.84 -7.62
N SER A 143 -13.22 -14.78 -7.93
CA SER A 143 -13.21 -16.07 -7.24
C SER A 143 -12.85 -15.90 -5.77
N GLU A 144 -13.39 -16.77 -4.91
CA GLU A 144 -13.06 -16.76 -3.47
C GLU A 144 -11.55 -16.89 -3.22
N GLN A 145 -10.84 -17.64 -4.06
CA GLN A 145 -9.39 -17.73 -4.00
C GLN A 145 -8.72 -16.37 -4.23
N HIS A 146 -9.12 -15.61 -5.26
CA HIS A 146 -8.56 -14.27 -5.49
C HIS A 146 -8.87 -13.31 -4.35
N LYS A 147 -10.08 -13.39 -3.77
CA LYS A 147 -10.45 -12.57 -2.61
C LYS A 147 -9.59 -12.89 -1.39
N SER A 148 -9.33 -14.18 -1.15
CA SER A 148 -8.52 -14.65 -0.02
C SER A 148 -7.04 -14.30 -0.18
N ASP A 149 -6.49 -14.42 -1.39
CA ASP A 149 -5.06 -14.21 -1.64
C ASP A 149 -4.69 -12.72 -1.70
N TYR A 150 -5.63 -11.86 -2.10
CA TYR A 150 -5.41 -10.45 -2.42
C TYR A 150 -6.38 -9.53 -1.67
N ALA A 151 -6.49 -9.67 -0.34
CA ALA A 151 -7.45 -8.88 0.42
C ALA A 151 -7.01 -7.41 0.61
N MET A 152 -5.73 -7.10 0.43
CA MET A 152 -5.15 -5.75 0.59
C MET A 152 -5.63 -5.13 1.91
N SER A 153 -5.46 -5.88 3.01
CA SER A 153 -5.95 -5.51 4.33
C SER A 153 -5.27 -4.24 4.87
N GLY A 154 -5.87 -3.56 5.87
CA GLY A 154 -5.42 -2.23 6.33
C GLY A 154 -3.92 -2.12 6.63
N ASP A 155 -3.34 -3.17 7.22
CA ASP A 155 -1.92 -3.22 7.60
C ASP A 155 -0.97 -3.21 6.38
N SER A 156 -1.49 -3.38 5.16
CA SER A 156 -0.73 -3.43 3.92
C SER A 156 -0.68 -2.11 3.13
N LYS A 157 -1.37 -1.04 3.56
CA LYS A 157 -1.46 0.21 2.78
C LYS A 157 -0.11 0.92 2.59
N TYR A 158 0.90 0.66 3.42
CA TYR A 158 2.26 1.14 3.16
C TYR A 158 2.85 0.53 1.85
N ARG A 159 2.46 -0.71 1.50
CA ARG A 159 2.79 -1.37 0.21
C ARG A 159 2.07 -0.70 -0.96
N LEU A 160 0.79 -0.36 -0.77
CA LEU A 160 0.03 0.41 -1.78
C LEU A 160 0.72 1.76 -2.05
N SER A 161 1.07 2.49 -0.98
CA SER A 161 1.80 3.75 -1.10
C SER A 161 3.11 3.56 -1.87
N TYR A 162 3.84 2.48 -1.59
CA TYR A 162 5.11 2.18 -2.26
C TYR A 162 4.91 1.98 -3.77
N MET A 163 3.93 1.16 -4.16
CA MET A 163 3.62 0.91 -5.56
C MET A 163 3.10 2.17 -6.27
N GLN A 164 2.26 2.97 -5.61
CA GLN A 164 1.76 4.23 -6.18
C GLN A 164 2.86 5.27 -6.38
N ILE A 165 3.80 5.37 -5.43
CA ILE A 165 4.99 6.22 -5.57
C ILE A 165 5.81 5.78 -6.79
N GLN A 166 6.03 4.46 -6.95
CA GLN A 166 6.77 3.92 -8.10
C GLN A 166 6.07 4.25 -9.43
N ASP A 167 4.75 4.03 -9.51
CA ASP A 167 3.94 4.31 -10.71
C ASP A 167 3.95 5.79 -11.10
N VAL A 168 3.69 6.69 -10.15
CA VAL A 168 3.62 8.13 -10.44
C VAL A 168 4.99 8.71 -10.75
N CYS A 169 6.04 8.29 -10.04
CA CYS A 169 7.39 8.77 -10.33
C CYS A 169 7.89 8.28 -11.69
N ALA A 170 7.56 7.05 -12.09
CA ALA A 170 7.86 6.51 -13.41
C ALA A 170 7.08 7.25 -14.53
N SER A 171 5.87 7.72 -14.22
CA SER A 171 5.05 8.52 -15.15
C SER A 171 5.56 9.96 -15.34
N TYR A 172 6.37 10.45 -14.40
CA TYR A 172 6.92 11.82 -14.38
C TYR A 172 8.44 11.84 -14.12
N PRO A 173 9.27 11.17 -14.94
CA PRO A 173 10.68 10.92 -14.63
C PRO A 173 11.52 12.19 -14.47
N ASP A 174 11.18 13.24 -15.20
CA ASP A 174 11.94 14.50 -15.22
C ASP A 174 11.43 15.55 -14.21
N SER A 175 10.35 15.26 -13.49
CA SER A 175 9.72 16.21 -12.56
C SER A 175 9.99 15.83 -11.11
N PRO A 176 10.31 16.78 -10.22
CA PRO A 176 10.32 16.50 -8.79
C PRO A 176 8.90 16.16 -8.33
N VAL A 177 8.75 15.05 -7.61
CA VAL A 177 7.46 14.56 -7.11
C VAL A 177 7.38 14.74 -5.59
N THR A 178 6.26 15.27 -5.13
CA THR A 178 5.85 15.25 -3.73
C THR A 178 4.63 14.36 -3.58
N TYR A 179 4.71 13.36 -2.71
CA TYR A 179 3.63 12.42 -2.45
C TYR A 179 2.97 12.71 -1.10
N VAL A 180 1.65 12.64 -1.04
CA VAL A 180 0.88 12.81 0.19
C VAL A 180 -0.12 11.67 0.29
N HIS A 181 -0.02 10.89 1.36
CA HIS A 181 -1.02 9.87 1.70
C HIS A 181 -1.95 10.42 2.77
N VAL A 182 -3.27 10.26 2.58
CA VAL A 182 -4.29 10.73 3.51
C VAL A 182 -5.21 9.57 3.87
N ASP A 183 -5.32 9.31 5.17
CA ASP A 183 -6.10 8.18 5.71
C ASP A 183 -6.70 8.57 7.07
N ASP A 184 -7.82 7.98 7.47
CA ASP A 184 -8.50 8.25 8.74
C ASP A 184 -8.05 7.33 9.89
N ARG A 185 -7.29 6.27 9.57
CA ARG A 185 -6.85 5.28 10.54
C ARG A 185 -5.44 5.54 11.06
N ASP A 186 -5.34 5.82 12.35
CA ASP A 186 -4.10 6.06 13.09
C ASP A 186 -3.06 4.93 12.92
N ASP A 187 -3.51 3.68 12.95
CA ASP A 187 -2.63 2.50 12.84
C ASP A 187 -2.00 2.38 11.45
N ILE A 188 -2.73 2.76 10.40
CA ILE A 188 -2.23 2.78 9.02
C ILE A 188 -1.24 3.93 8.80
N VAL A 189 -1.64 5.15 9.18
CA VAL A 189 -0.83 6.36 8.98
C VAL A 189 0.47 6.24 9.78
N THR A 190 0.41 5.75 11.02
CA THR A 190 1.59 5.58 11.88
C THR A 190 2.58 4.57 11.30
N VAL A 191 2.10 3.42 10.84
CA VAL A 191 2.98 2.40 10.22
C VAL A 191 3.66 2.96 8.97
N SER A 192 2.90 3.67 8.13
CA SER A 192 3.45 4.30 6.92
C SER A 192 4.47 5.40 7.29
N ALA A 193 4.11 6.34 8.16
CA ALA A 193 5.02 7.39 8.64
C ALA A 193 6.33 6.84 9.21
N ASN A 194 6.27 5.80 10.04
CA ASN A 194 7.45 5.15 10.62
C ASN A 194 8.31 4.45 9.56
N THR A 195 7.68 3.79 8.59
CA THR A 195 8.40 3.08 7.51
C THR A 195 9.14 4.05 6.60
N TYR A 196 8.51 5.17 6.23
CA TYR A 196 9.06 6.14 5.28
C TYR A 196 9.93 7.21 5.94
N SER A 197 9.96 7.31 7.27
CA SER A 197 10.91 8.19 7.98
C SER A 197 12.29 7.56 8.19
N ASP A 198 12.44 6.25 7.96
CA ASP A 198 13.74 5.59 7.99
C ASP A 198 14.62 6.08 6.83
N LYS A 199 15.85 6.52 7.13
CA LYS A 199 16.77 7.07 6.11
C LYS A 199 17.09 6.09 4.98
N SER A 200 17.12 4.78 5.25
CA SER A 200 17.42 3.75 4.27
C SER A 200 16.30 3.56 3.23
N ILE A 201 15.09 4.08 3.50
CA ILE A 201 13.99 4.03 2.52
C ILE A 201 14.34 4.78 1.24
N GLY A 202 15.19 5.82 1.32
CA GLY A 202 15.54 6.65 0.17
C GLY A 202 16.09 5.83 -1.00
N ASP A 203 16.84 4.76 -0.71
CA ASP A 203 17.49 3.88 -1.68
C ASP A 203 16.51 2.90 -2.35
N LEU A 204 15.31 2.76 -1.78
CA LEU A 204 14.23 1.94 -2.31
C LEU A 204 13.25 2.76 -3.15
N LEU A 205 13.29 4.10 -3.05
CA LEU A 205 12.32 5.01 -3.68
C LEU A 205 12.89 5.70 -4.92
N PRO A 206 12.05 6.07 -5.91
CA PRO A 206 12.47 6.77 -7.12
C PRO A 206 13.21 8.08 -6.86
N THR A 207 14.30 8.35 -7.57
CA THR A 207 15.20 9.50 -7.35
C THR A 207 14.54 10.88 -7.50
N ASN A 208 13.47 10.95 -8.29
CA ASN A 208 12.67 12.15 -8.50
C ASN A 208 11.62 12.39 -7.40
N LEU A 209 11.33 11.41 -6.52
CA LEU A 209 10.56 11.65 -5.29
C LEU A 209 11.40 12.50 -4.32
N LYS A 210 10.93 13.70 -4.00
CA LYS A 210 11.62 14.62 -3.08
C LYS A 210 11.07 14.54 -1.67
N GLU A 211 9.75 14.45 -1.55
CA GLU A 211 9.07 14.41 -0.26
C GLU A 211 7.91 13.41 -0.29
N ALA A 212 7.67 12.74 0.83
CA ALA A 212 6.44 11.99 1.06
C ALA A 212 5.88 12.35 2.45
N SER A 213 4.60 12.67 2.55
CA SER A 213 3.95 13.08 3.81
C SER A 213 2.75 12.17 4.11
N PHE A 214 2.56 11.81 5.37
CA PHE A 214 1.49 10.93 5.81
C PHE A 214 0.56 11.69 6.75
N LEU A 215 -0.64 11.96 6.26
CA LEU A 215 -1.65 12.77 6.91
C LEU A 215 -2.76 11.90 7.45
N HIS A 216 -3.10 12.14 8.72
CA HIS A 216 -4.27 11.58 9.37
C HIS A 216 -5.42 12.59 9.26
N TYR A 217 -6.48 12.22 8.55
CA TYR A 217 -7.67 13.03 8.37
C TYR A 217 -8.87 12.35 9.03
N GLU A 218 -9.32 12.90 10.15
CA GLU A 218 -10.40 12.33 10.95
C GLU A 218 -11.37 13.41 11.42
N GLU A 219 -12.58 13.01 11.78
CA GLU A 219 -13.40 13.79 12.73
C GLU A 219 -12.64 13.88 14.04
N TYR A 220 -12.45 15.09 14.58
CA TYR A 220 -11.56 15.26 15.71
C TYR A 220 -12.03 14.47 16.92
N ASN A 221 -11.20 13.52 17.38
CA ASN A 221 -11.46 12.77 18.59
C ASN A 221 -10.44 13.15 19.68
N PRO A 222 -10.80 14.05 20.62
CA PRO A 222 -9.86 14.51 21.65
C PRO A 222 -9.41 13.38 22.59
N ILE A 223 -10.23 12.34 22.80
CA ILE A 223 -9.84 11.19 23.64
C ILE A 223 -8.75 10.37 22.94
N ALA A 224 -8.95 10.03 21.67
CA ALA A 224 -7.95 9.31 20.88
C ALA A 224 -6.65 10.13 20.76
N HIS A 225 -6.78 11.44 20.56
CA HIS A 225 -5.65 12.37 20.54
C HIS A 225 -4.85 12.35 21.85
N LEU A 226 -5.52 12.41 23.02
CA LEU A 226 -4.88 12.36 24.33
C LEU A 226 -4.16 11.01 24.57
N LEU A 227 -4.77 9.89 24.16
CA LEU A 227 -4.13 8.57 24.22
C LEU A 227 -2.88 8.50 23.34
N ARG A 228 -2.88 9.15 22.18
CA ARG A 228 -1.71 9.24 21.29
C ARG A 228 -0.58 10.02 21.94
N LEU A 229 -0.88 11.19 22.51
CA LEU A 229 0.10 12.00 23.24
C LEU A 229 0.66 11.21 24.43
N GLN A 230 -0.18 10.46 25.15
CA GLN A 230 0.28 9.58 26.22
C GLN A 230 1.29 8.55 25.72
N ARG A 231 1.00 7.85 24.61
CA ARG A 231 1.92 6.87 24.01
C ARG A 231 3.24 7.52 23.63
N GLN A 232 3.21 8.70 23.00
CA GLN A 232 4.41 9.45 22.60
C GLN A 232 5.28 9.84 23.81
N VAL A 233 4.67 10.33 24.89
CA VAL A 233 5.39 10.70 26.12
C VAL A 233 6.01 9.47 26.80
N LEU A 234 5.32 8.34 26.76
CA LEU A 234 5.78 7.09 27.39
C LEU A 234 6.87 6.38 26.57
N SER A 235 6.76 6.36 25.24
CA SER A 235 7.70 5.67 24.35
C SER A 235 9.02 6.43 24.15
N THR A 236 9.00 7.76 24.24
CA THR A 236 10.16 8.60 23.96
C THR A 236 11.01 8.80 25.21
N ARG A 237 12.25 8.30 25.20
CA ARG A 237 13.18 8.38 26.37
C ARG A 237 13.69 9.80 26.63
N GLN A 238 13.85 10.62 25.59
CA GLN A 238 14.26 12.02 25.69
C GLN A 238 13.38 12.85 24.76
N LEU A 239 12.59 13.75 25.35
CA LEU A 239 11.84 14.76 24.62
C LEU A 239 12.52 16.11 24.86
N GLU A 240 12.74 16.87 23.79
CA GLU A 240 13.29 18.21 23.91
C GLU A 240 12.27 19.19 24.51
N SER A 241 12.74 20.30 25.07
CA SER A 241 11.87 21.30 25.71
C SER A 241 10.78 21.84 24.77
N ILE A 242 11.10 22.03 23.49
CA ILE A 242 10.17 22.49 22.46
C ILE A 242 9.10 21.42 22.18
N GLU A 243 9.46 20.15 22.18
CA GLU A 243 8.52 19.05 21.98
C GLU A 243 7.56 18.92 23.17
N LEU A 244 8.09 19.07 24.40
CA LEU A 244 7.28 19.07 25.62
C LEU A 244 6.26 20.22 25.61
N GLN A 245 6.66 21.41 25.16
CA GLN A 245 5.74 22.56 25.00
C GLN A 245 4.64 22.28 23.97
N LYS A 246 5.00 21.71 22.80
CA LYS A 246 4.02 21.32 21.78
C LYS A 246 3.02 20.30 22.31
N ILE A 247 3.49 19.29 23.05
CA ILE A 247 2.61 18.28 23.67
C ILE A 247 1.68 18.93 24.69
N ASN A 248 2.17 19.84 25.54
CA ASN A 248 1.32 20.58 26.49
C ASN A 248 0.21 21.37 25.77
N GLU A 249 0.54 22.10 24.70
CA GLU A 249 -0.45 22.86 23.93
C GLU A 249 -1.49 21.95 23.28
N GLN A 250 -1.08 20.80 22.74
CA GLN A 250 -1.98 19.82 22.14
C GLN A 250 -2.89 19.17 23.18
N MET A 251 -2.34 18.80 24.36
CA MET A 251 -3.14 18.32 25.49
C MET A 251 -4.17 19.35 25.93
N LYS A 252 -3.76 20.62 26.05
CA LYS A 252 -4.64 21.71 26.46
C LYS A 252 -5.83 21.84 25.51
N ARG A 253 -5.58 21.88 24.20
CA ARG A 253 -6.64 21.96 23.19
C ARG A 253 -7.61 20.78 23.27
N ALA A 254 -7.10 19.56 23.45
CA ALA A 254 -7.94 18.37 23.57
C ALA A 254 -8.80 18.39 24.83
N ILE A 255 -8.23 18.81 25.97
CA ILE A 255 -8.96 19.00 27.23
C ILE A 255 -10.02 20.09 27.08
N ASP A 256 -9.67 21.23 26.48
CA ASP A 256 -10.61 22.34 26.27
C ASP A 256 -11.83 21.92 25.44
N VAL A 257 -11.63 21.06 24.42
CA VAL A 257 -12.73 20.50 23.62
C VAL A 257 -13.60 19.56 24.44
N LEU A 258 -13.01 18.64 25.22
CA LEU A 258 -13.76 17.75 26.10
C LEU A 258 -14.58 18.53 27.15
N VAL A 259 -13.97 19.54 27.76
CA VAL A 259 -14.64 20.38 28.75
C VAL A 259 -15.78 21.16 28.12
N GLN A 260 -15.61 21.70 26.90
CA GLN A 260 -16.68 22.37 26.17
C GLN A 260 -17.85 21.43 25.85
N ASP A 261 -17.58 20.20 25.40
CA ASP A 261 -18.61 19.19 25.15
C ASP A 261 -19.43 18.90 26.42
N MET A 262 -18.74 18.55 27.50
CA MET A 262 -19.38 18.23 28.77
C MET A 262 -20.15 19.44 29.33
N ARG A 263 -19.60 20.66 29.22
CA ARG A 263 -20.26 21.89 29.67
C ARG A 263 -21.53 22.15 28.86
N GLN A 264 -21.50 21.96 27.55
CA GLN A 264 -22.70 22.15 26.72
C GLN A 264 -23.79 21.15 27.10
N LEU A 265 -23.43 19.87 27.31
CA LEU A 265 -24.36 18.85 27.74
C LEU A 265 -25.02 19.21 29.08
N VAL A 266 -24.23 19.63 30.07
CA VAL A 266 -24.73 20.09 31.37
C VAL A 266 -25.63 21.32 31.20
N GLN A 267 -25.20 22.34 30.46
CA GLN A 267 -25.97 23.58 30.26
C GLN A 267 -27.33 23.33 29.61
N LEU A 268 -27.41 22.46 28.61
CA LEU A 268 -28.67 22.14 27.94
C LEU A 268 -29.64 21.35 28.82
N THR A 269 -29.14 20.66 29.85
CA THR A 269 -29.94 19.76 30.70
C THR A 269 -30.20 20.27 32.12
N GLU A 270 -29.42 21.23 32.61
CA GLU A 270 -29.41 21.66 34.02
C GLU A 270 -30.77 22.18 34.50
N SER A 271 -31.51 22.90 33.66
CA SER A 271 -32.85 23.42 34.00
C SER A 271 -33.98 22.39 33.84
N ARG A 272 -33.68 21.21 33.30
CA ARG A 272 -34.66 20.16 32.96
C ARG A 272 -34.29 18.80 33.54
N LEU A 273 -33.45 18.76 34.57
CA LEU A 273 -33.00 17.51 35.20
C LEU A 273 -34.16 16.63 35.65
N ASP A 274 -35.24 17.22 36.16
CA ASP A 274 -36.43 16.49 36.62
C ASP A 274 -37.22 15.81 35.48
N GLU A 275 -37.00 16.22 34.23
CA GLU A 275 -37.61 15.62 33.05
C GLU A 275 -36.82 14.41 32.52
N LEU A 276 -35.61 14.17 33.05
CA LEU A 276 -34.68 13.14 32.57
C LEU A 276 -34.80 11.85 33.39
N ASP A 277 -34.66 10.72 32.69
CA ASP A 277 -34.59 9.43 33.37
C ASP A 277 -33.33 9.29 34.24
N GLU A 278 -33.36 8.38 35.22
CA GLU A 278 -32.23 8.14 36.13
C GLU A 278 -30.91 7.81 35.40
N PRO A 279 -30.89 6.94 34.37
CA PRO A 279 -29.69 6.69 33.59
C PRO A 279 -29.09 7.97 33.00
N THR A 280 -29.92 8.84 32.42
CA THR A 280 -29.45 10.11 31.83
C THR A 280 -28.91 11.03 32.91
N ARG A 281 -29.62 11.21 34.04
CA ARG A 281 -29.14 12.04 35.16
C ARG A 281 -27.79 11.59 35.70
N LEU A 282 -27.56 10.28 35.79
CA LEU A 282 -26.27 9.73 36.22
C LEU A 282 -25.14 10.08 35.24
N GLU A 283 -25.40 10.02 33.93
CA GLU A 283 -24.41 10.42 32.92
C GLU A 283 -24.14 11.94 32.95
N ILE A 284 -25.14 12.79 33.20
CA ILE A 284 -24.94 14.23 33.43
C ILE A 284 -24.07 14.49 34.67
N GLN A 285 -24.26 13.74 35.75
CA GLN A 285 -23.42 13.87 36.95
C GLN A 285 -21.97 13.46 36.71
N LYS A 286 -21.74 12.44 35.86
CA LYS A 286 -20.39 12.10 35.40
C LYS A 286 -19.78 13.22 34.57
N ALA A 287 -20.54 13.84 33.66
CA ALA A 287 -20.07 14.99 32.88
C ALA A 287 -19.59 16.13 33.79
N LYS A 288 -20.35 16.46 34.85
CA LYS A 288 -19.93 17.44 35.88
C LYS A 288 -18.60 17.05 36.55
N THR A 289 -18.49 15.78 36.95
CA THR A 289 -17.26 15.26 37.59
C THR A 289 -16.05 15.32 36.64
N ILE A 290 -16.25 15.07 35.35
CA ILE A 290 -15.19 15.17 34.33
C ILE A 290 -14.72 16.63 34.22
N ILE A 291 -15.64 17.59 34.13
CA ILE A 291 -15.32 19.03 34.08
C ILE A 291 -14.46 19.42 35.28
N ASP A 292 -14.93 19.10 36.49
CA ASP A 292 -14.24 19.47 37.74
C ASP A 292 -12.81 18.93 37.81
N LYS A 293 -12.57 17.71 37.30
CA LYS A 293 -11.24 17.09 37.27
C LYS A 293 -10.36 17.67 36.17
N LEU A 294 -10.91 17.89 34.98
CA LEU A 294 -10.15 18.39 33.84
C LEU A 294 -9.74 19.86 34.01
N ASP A 295 -10.57 20.68 34.67
CA ASP A 295 -10.23 22.07 35.03
C ASP A 295 -9.05 22.16 36.02
N GLN A 296 -8.69 21.05 36.71
CA GLN A 296 -7.56 20.98 37.64
C GLN A 296 -6.24 20.56 36.98
N VAL A 297 -6.25 20.20 35.69
CA VAL A 297 -5.04 19.74 34.99
C VAL A 297 -4.07 20.90 34.77
N ASP A 298 -2.94 20.88 35.47
CA ASP A 298 -1.86 21.87 35.28
C ASP A 298 -0.95 21.47 34.11
N LEU A 299 -1.02 22.24 33.02
CA LEU A 299 -0.19 22.09 31.82
C LEU A 299 0.93 23.14 31.72
N ASN A 300 1.22 23.87 32.80
CA ASN A 300 2.32 24.86 32.81
C ASN A 300 3.70 24.23 33.08
N GLY A 301 3.75 22.95 33.44
CA GLY A 301 5.00 22.25 33.71
C GLY A 301 5.84 21.99 32.45
N THR A 302 7.14 22.24 32.51
CA THR A 302 8.09 22.08 31.39
C THR A 302 8.86 20.76 31.40
N SER A 303 8.45 19.80 32.26
CA SER A 303 9.15 18.53 32.43
C SER A 303 8.33 17.35 31.92
N ARG A 304 9.00 16.26 31.51
CA ARG A 304 8.34 14.99 31.21
C ARG A 304 7.53 14.45 32.40
N LYS A 305 8.02 14.66 33.63
CA LYS A 305 7.33 14.21 34.85
C LYS A 305 6.00 14.95 35.06
N SER A 306 5.97 16.26 34.85
CA SER A 306 4.73 17.05 34.95
C SER A 306 3.71 16.64 33.89
N LEU A 307 4.15 16.35 32.66
CA LEU A 307 3.27 15.80 31.61
C LEU A 307 2.67 14.45 31.99
N ILE A 308 3.47 13.54 32.55
CA ILE A 308 2.97 12.24 33.02
C ILE A 308 1.91 12.44 34.11
N THR A 309 2.14 13.34 35.07
CA THR A 309 1.15 13.64 36.11
C THR A 309 -0.14 14.24 35.54
N ALA A 310 -0.04 15.14 34.56
CA ALA A 310 -1.20 15.70 33.87
C ALA A 310 -2.00 14.60 33.14
N LEU A 311 -1.31 13.68 32.44
CA LEU A 311 -1.91 12.54 31.77
C LEU A 311 -2.60 11.59 32.76
N ASP A 312 -2.04 11.37 33.95
CA ASP A 312 -2.67 10.55 34.98
C ASP A 312 -4.01 11.16 35.45
N ILE A 313 -4.07 12.48 35.65
CA ILE A 313 -5.31 13.19 36.01
C ILE A 313 -6.34 13.07 34.88
N VAL A 314 -5.91 13.28 33.63
CA VAL A 314 -6.76 13.11 32.44
C VAL A 314 -7.34 11.69 32.40
N ASN A 315 -6.52 10.66 32.59
CA ASN A 315 -6.98 9.27 32.62
C ASN A 315 -7.98 9.01 33.76
N GLN A 316 -7.75 9.57 34.94
CA GLN A 316 -8.69 9.47 36.06
C GLN A 316 -10.02 10.19 35.80
N ALA A 317 -10.03 11.26 35.03
CA ALA A 317 -11.24 11.94 34.59
C ALA A 317 -11.99 11.07 33.56
N LEU A 318 -11.28 10.60 32.52
CA LEU A 318 -11.86 9.82 31.42
C LEU A 318 -12.31 8.41 31.84
N ASN A 319 -11.79 7.84 32.92
CA ASN A 319 -12.31 6.61 33.52
C ASN A 319 -13.77 6.74 33.99
N SER A 320 -14.25 7.96 34.22
CA SER A 320 -15.66 8.27 34.54
C SER A 320 -16.49 8.53 33.27
N ASN A 321 -16.15 7.88 32.15
CA ASN A 321 -16.66 8.19 30.81
C ASN A 321 -18.20 8.32 30.74
N VAL A 322 -18.65 9.32 29.99
CA VAL A 322 -20.07 9.55 29.70
C VAL A 322 -20.52 8.59 28.60
N GLN A 323 -21.56 7.81 28.89
CA GLN A 323 -22.11 6.82 27.98
C GLN A 323 -23.32 7.36 27.25
N TYR A 324 -23.10 8.12 26.18
CA TYR A 324 -24.16 8.74 25.37
C TYR A 324 -25.25 7.76 24.92
N LYS A 325 -24.92 6.49 24.65
CA LYS A 325 -25.89 5.44 24.27
C LYS A 325 -26.88 5.08 25.38
N LYS A 326 -26.57 5.40 26.63
CA LYS A 326 -27.45 5.19 27.79
C LYS A 326 -28.35 6.39 28.09
N MET A 327 -28.11 7.51 27.42
CA MET A 327 -28.87 8.74 27.61
C MET A 327 -30.09 8.77 26.71
N ARG A 328 -31.17 9.35 27.22
CA ARG A 328 -32.40 9.66 26.47
C ARG A 328 -32.69 11.14 26.64
N LEU A 329 -32.19 11.95 25.72
CA LEU A 329 -32.41 13.38 25.72
C LEU A 329 -33.76 13.72 25.04
N PRO A 330 -34.50 14.72 25.56
CA PRO A 330 -35.60 15.35 24.83
C PRO A 330 -35.18 15.76 23.42
N SER A 331 -36.09 15.66 22.45
CA SER A 331 -35.75 15.81 21.02
C SER A 331 -35.15 17.17 20.66
N ASP A 332 -35.58 18.23 21.32
CA ASP A 332 -35.07 19.59 21.18
C ASP A 332 -33.64 19.73 21.73
N ILE A 333 -33.37 19.17 22.91
CA ILE A 333 -32.03 19.11 23.50
C ILE A 333 -31.10 18.27 22.63
N GLN A 334 -31.56 17.10 22.20
CA GLN A 334 -30.79 16.20 21.34
C GLN A 334 -30.38 16.90 20.05
N LYS A 335 -31.30 17.66 19.42
CA LYS A 335 -31.01 18.41 18.21
C LYS A 335 -29.96 19.50 18.46
N ALA A 336 -30.17 20.35 19.47
CA ALA A 336 -29.25 21.43 19.80
C ALA A 336 -27.84 20.91 20.17
N TYR A 337 -27.79 19.80 20.89
CA TYR A 337 -26.54 19.16 21.29
C TYR A 337 -25.81 18.54 20.09
N SER A 338 -26.52 17.85 19.19
CA SER A 338 -25.94 17.33 17.95
C SER A 338 -25.37 18.44 17.04
N GLU A 339 -26.09 19.55 16.87
CA GLU A 339 -25.63 20.71 16.08
C GLU A 339 -24.37 21.38 16.68
N PHE A 340 -24.25 21.38 18.01
CA PHE A 340 -23.06 21.85 18.69
C PHE A 340 -21.88 20.90 18.48
N ASN A 341 -22.09 19.59 18.68
CA ASN A 341 -21.05 18.58 18.52
C ASN A 341 -20.49 18.52 17.10
N GLU A 342 -21.34 18.69 16.07
CA GLU A 342 -20.88 18.79 14.68
C GLU A 342 -19.90 19.97 14.47
N LYS A 343 -20.08 21.08 15.18
CA LYS A 343 -19.18 22.24 15.12
C LYS A 343 -17.94 22.08 15.98
N LEU A 344 -18.06 21.37 17.10
CA LEU A 344 -16.98 21.18 18.07
C LEU A 344 -15.98 20.12 17.59
N TYR A 345 -16.48 19.00 17.06
CA TYR A 345 -15.70 17.86 16.58
C TYR A 345 -15.40 17.94 15.08
N LYS A 346 -15.19 19.15 14.57
CA LYS A 346 -14.80 19.39 13.17
C LYS A 346 -13.62 18.50 12.79
N SER A 347 -13.60 18.09 11.51
CA SER A 347 -12.48 17.33 10.97
C SER A 347 -11.15 18.07 11.19
N ILE A 348 -10.09 17.30 11.38
CA ILE A 348 -8.72 17.80 11.50
C ILE A 348 -7.78 17.05 10.57
N ILE A 349 -6.66 17.68 10.24
CA ILE A 349 -5.54 17.05 9.52
C ILE A 349 -4.31 17.11 10.44
N THR A 350 -3.72 15.95 10.72
CA THR A 350 -2.47 15.84 11.47
C THR A 350 -1.40 15.18 10.60
N GLU A 351 -0.20 15.75 10.49
CA GLU A 351 0.96 15.10 9.87
C GLU A 351 1.68 14.20 10.89
N PHE A 352 1.85 12.93 10.55
CA PHE A 352 2.48 11.92 11.44
C PHE A 352 3.94 11.67 11.12
N GLY A 353 4.36 11.94 9.90
CA GLY A 353 5.73 11.76 9.47
C GLY A 353 5.93 12.21 8.05
N LYS A 354 7.19 12.54 7.78
CA LYS A 354 7.63 13.03 6.48
C LYS A 354 8.93 12.34 6.09
N PHE A 355 8.95 11.83 4.86
CA PHE A 355 10.15 11.52 4.14
C PHE A 355 10.66 12.79 3.46
N GLN A 356 11.95 13.06 3.60
CA GLN A 356 12.68 14.00 2.74
C GLN A 356 13.88 13.26 2.18
N ARG A 357 14.05 13.33 0.86
CA ARG A 357 15.13 12.61 0.18
C ARG A 357 16.51 13.03 0.71
N PRO A 358 17.32 12.10 1.23
CA PRO A 358 18.72 12.37 1.56
C PRO A 358 19.51 12.72 0.30
N GLN A 359 20.50 13.62 0.40
CA GLN A 359 21.32 14.05 -0.73
C GLN A 359 22.11 12.89 -1.38
N ASP A 360 22.53 11.92 -0.58
CA ASP A 360 23.41 10.82 -1.01
C ASP A 360 22.65 9.54 -1.41
N SER A 361 21.32 9.58 -1.44
CA SER A 361 20.53 8.38 -1.73
C SER A 361 20.54 8.04 -3.23
N VAL A 362 20.88 6.79 -3.55
CA VAL A 362 20.97 6.29 -4.94
C VAL A 362 19.58 6.17 -5.57
N GLY A 363 18.57 5.86 -4.76
CA GLY A 363 17.19 5.62 -5.19
C GLY A 363 17.03 4.42 -6.12
N PHE A 364 15.77 4.05 -6.35
CA PHE A 364 15.43 2.98 -7.29
C PHE A 364 14.01 3.18 -7.85
N THR A 365 13.90 3.09 -9.17
CA THR A 365 12.60 3.09 -9.87
C THR A 365 12.38 1.72 -10.48
N ILE A 366 11.23 1.10 -10.20
CA ILE A 366 10.85 -0.17 -10.82
C ILE A 366 10.70 0.05 -12.34
N PRO A 367 11.36 -0.75 -13.20
CA PRO A 367 11.16 -0.66 -14.64
C PRO A 367 9.67 -0.87 -15.01
N ALA A 368 9.15 -0.04 -15.90
CA ALA A 368 7.72 0.02 -16.21
C ALA A 368 7.15 -1.33 -16.70
N GLU A 369 7.95 -2.07 -17.47
CA GLU A 369 7.66 -3.42 -17.97
C GLU A 369 7.52 -4.47 -16.87
N HIS A 370 8.15 -4.25 -15.71
CA HIS A 370 8.13 -5.15 -14.55
C HIS A 370 7.08 -4.75 -13.52
N TYR A 371 6.57 -3.52 -13.57
CA TYR A 371 5.65 -2.98 -12.57
C TYR A 371 4.47 -3.90 -12.30
N ASP A 372 3.72 -4.31 -13.33
CA ASP A 372 2.51 -5.13 -13.14
C ASP A 372 2.83 -6.50 -12.53
N LEU A 373 3.97 -7.08 -12.91
CA LEU A 373 4.42 -8.37 -12.37
C LEU A 373 4.76 -8.24 -10.88
N ILE A 374 5.47 -7.18 -10.50
CA ILE A 374 5.83 -6.92 -9.11
C ILE A 374 4.58 -6.58 -8.30
N ALA A 375 3.72 -5.69 -8.78
CA ALA A 375 2.44 -5.34 -8.16
C ALA A 375 1.58 -6.59 -7.89
N SER A 376 1.45 -7.48 -8.89
CA SER A 376 0.72 -8.72 -8.74
C SER A 376 1.34 -9.63 -7.66
N LYS A 377 2.67 -9.77 -7.60
CA LYS A 377 3.33 -10.60 -6.58
C LYS A 377 3.21 -9.98 -5.17
N SER A 378 3.55 -8.71 -5.03
CA SER A 378 3.62 -8.03 -3.73
C SER A 378 2.26 -7.67 -3.14
N GLY A 379 1.21 -7.70 -3.97
CA GLY A 379 -0.18 -7.52 -3.53
C GLY A 379 -0.77 -8.74 -2.81
N ASN A 380 -0.10 -9.89 -2.87
CA ASN A 380 -0.52 -11.09 -2.14
C ASN A 380 -0.27 -10.90 -0.63
N ASP A 381 -1.21 -11.28 0.22
CA ASP A 381 -1.05 -11.13 1.67
C ASP A 381 0.00 -12.08 2.26
N ASN A 382 0.30 -13.20 1.60
CA ASN A 382 1.36 -14.15 1.96
C ASN A 382 2.70 -13.85 1.28
N TYR A 383 2.90 -12.65 0.72
CA TYR A 383 4.09 -12.33 -0.07
C TYR A 383 5.42 -12.41 0.73
N SER A 384 5.40 -12.05 2.02
CA SER A 384 6.60 -12.08 2.86
C SER A 384 6.37 -12.92 4.11
N GLU A 385 7.42 -13.63 4.53
CA GLU A 385 7.46 -14.31 5.84
C GLU A 385 7.72 -13.32 6.99
N SER A 386 8.20 -12.11 6.68
CA SER A 386 8.38 -11.05 7.66
C SER A 386 7.08 -10.27 7.85
N SER A 387 6.82 -9.80 9.06
CA SER A 387 5.78 -8.80 9.37
C SER A 387 6.33 -7.37 9.46
N ASP A 388 7.65 -7.18 9.34
CA ASP A 388 8.29 -5.86 9.39
C ASP A 388 8.10 -5.11 8.07
N PRO A 389 7.42 -3.94 8.06
CA PRO A 389 7.13 -3.18 6.84
C PRO A 389 8.38 -2.83 6.01
N MET A 390 9.47 -2.43 6.68
CA MET A 390 10.72 -2.07 5.99
C MET A 390 11.35 -3.28 5.28
N SER A 391 11.39 -4.42 5.96
CA SER A 391 11.88 -5.68 5.37
C SER A 391 11.06 -6.10 4.15
N ILE A 392 9.75 -5.89 4.19
CA ILE A 392 8.85 -6.16 3.06
C ILE A 392 9.17 -5.24 1.87
N LEU A 393 9.32 -3.93 2.08
CA LEU A 393 9.68 -3.00 1.00
C LEU A 393 11.08 -3.31 0.42
N LYS A 394 12.03 -3.73 1.24
CA LYS A 394 13.35 -4.21 0.80
C LYS A 394 13.22 -5.46 -0.07
N GLN A 395 12.35 -6.40 0.30
CA GLN A 395 12.09 -7.61 -0.49
C GLN A 395 11.46 -7.25 -1.86
N ILE A 396 10.46 -6.36 -1.88
CA ILE A 396 9.85 -5.88 -3.14
C ILE A 396 10.92 -5.25 -4.04
N THR A 397 11.79 -4.42 -3.48
CA THR A 397 12.89 -3.77 -4.22
C THR A 397 13.88 -4.80 -4.77
N ALA A 398 14.29 -5.75 -3.94
CA ALA A 398 15.22 -6.82 -4.32
C ALA A 398 14.65 -7.68 -5.47
N ASP A 399 13.38 -8.09 -5.37
CA ASP A 399 12.71 -8.86 -6.42
C ASP A 399 12.56 -8.02 -7.70
N SER A 400 12.28 -6.71 -7.57
CA SER A 400 12.19 -5.78 -8.70
C SER A 400 13.50 -5.64 -9.46
N ARG A 401 14.64 -5.68 -8.77
CA ARG A 401 15.97 -5.62 -9.38
C ARG A 401 16.33 -6.90 -10.13
N ALA A 402 15.78 -8.05 -9.73
CA ALA A 402 16.18 -9.36 -10.24
C ALA A 402 15.17 -10.02 -11.20
N VAL A 403 14.09 -9.33 -11.59
CA VAL A 403 13.00 -9.90 -12.40
C VAL A 403 13.49 -10.63 -13.65
N GLU A 404 14.32 -9.97 -14.46
CA GLU A 404 14.80 -10.54 -15.73
C GLU A 404 15.66 -11.79 -15.51
N LEU A 405 16.42 -11.81 -14.41
CA LEU A 405 17.24 -12.94 -14.04
C LEU A 405 16.40 -14.12 -13.53
N ASP A 406 15.34 -13.84 -12.76
CA ASP A 406 14.40 -14.85 -12.30
C ASP A 406 13.65 -15.49 -13.50
N LEU A 407 13.23 -14.68 -14.48
CA LEU A 407 12.63 -15.17 -15.73
C LEU A 407 13.63 -16.01 -16.56
N PHE A 408 14.91 -15.61 -16.58
CA PHE A 408 15.96 -16.39 -17.22
C PHE A 408 16.16 -17.75 -16.52
N LEU A 409 16.18 -17.77 -15.18
CA LEU A 409 16.35 -18.98 -14.39
C LEU A 409 15.19 -19.98 -14.63
N ASP A 410 13.96 -19.50 -14.70
CA ASP A 410 12.80 -20.33 -15.04
C ASP A 410 12.87 -20.87 -16.47
N THR A 411 13.34 -20.04 -17.41
CA THR A 411 13.61 -20.48 -18.78
C THR A 411 14.68 -21.57 -18.82
N LEU A 412 15.76 -21.42 -18.06
CA LEU A 412 16.84 -22.39 -17.95
C LEU A 412 16.34 -23.73 -17.40
N LYS A 413 15.56 -23.72 -16.31
CA LYS A 413 14.95 -24.92 -15.72
C LYS A 413 14.01 -25.64 -16.69
N SER A 414 13.15 -24.90 -17.39
CA SER A 414 12.17 -25.49 -18.33
C SER A 414 12.82 -26.13 -19.56
N ARG A 415 14.00 -25.64 -19.97
CA ARG A 415 14.68 -26.09 -21.20
C ARG A 415 15.71 -27.18 -20.96
N ILE A 416 16.27 -27.27 -19.76
CA ILE A 416 17.26 -28.30 -19.40
C ILE A 416 16.54 -29.55 -18.89
N THR A 417 15.87 -30.25 -19.81
CA THR A 417 15.08 -31.46 -19.55
C THR A 417 15.57 -32.65 -20.38
N PHE A 418 15.46 -33.89 -19.87
CA PHE A 418 15.86 -35.08 -20.63
C PHE A 418 14.63 -35.77 -21.24
N PRO A 419 14.47 -35.82 -22.57
CA PRO A 419 13.24 -36.32 -23.23
C PRO A 419 12.83 -37.75 -22.87
N LYS A 420 13.77 -38.60 -22.40
CA LYS A 420 13.52 -40.01 -22.05
C LYS A 420 13.55 -40.33 -20.53
N LYS A 421 13.86 -39.35 -19.67
CA LYS A 421 14.04 -39.52 -18.20
C LYS A 421 13.47 -38.34 -17.38
N GLY A 422 12.71 -37.44 -17.99
CA GLY A 422 12.09 -36.29 -17.31
C GLY A 422 13.10 -35.25 -16.81
N ASP A 423 12.81 -34.68 -15.63
CA ASP A 423 13.44 -33.50 -15.00
C ASP A 423 14.85 -33.75 -14.41
N LYS A 424 15.55 -34.81 -14.83
CA LYS A 424 16.82 -35.24 -14.23
C LYS A 424 17.90 -34.15 -14.20
N TRP A 425 17.91 -33.22 -15.17
CA TRP A 425 18.95 -32.18 -15.24
C TRP A 425 18.51 -30.85 -14.62
N SER A 426 17.21 -30.51 -14.69
CA SER A 426 16.68 -29.29 -14.09
C SER A 426 16.73 -29.29 -12.56
N GLN A 427 16.69 -30.47 -11.92
CA GLN A 427 16.87 -30.59 -10.46
C GLN A 427 18.23 -30.09 -9.93
N PHE A 428 19.25 -29.99 -10.78
CA PHE A 428 20.56 -29.42 -10.42
C PHE A 428 20.60 -27.89 -10.53
N ILE A 429 19.53 -27.27 -11.06
CA ILE A 429 19.37 -25.82 -11.15
C ILE A 429 18.37 -25.41 -10.08
N LYS A 430 18.89 -24.87 -8.97
CA LYS A 430 18.13 -24.51 -7.78
C LYS A 430 18.18 -23.01 -7.51
N ASN A 431 17.22 -22.56 -6.71
CA ASN A 431 17.14 -21.17 -6.22
C ASN A 431 18.03 -20.93 -5.00
N ASN A 432 18.91 -21.87 -4.63
CA ASN A 432 19.79 -21.76 -3.49
C ASN A 432 21.22 -22.20 -3.83
N HIS A 433 22.17 -21.72 -3.04
CA HIS A 433 23.56 -22.16 -3.13
C HIS A 433 23.70 -23.63 -2.73
N GLN A 434 24.51 -24.39 -3.47
CA GLN A 434 24.84 -25.79 -3.17
C GLN A 434 26.35 -26.00 -3.12
N ILE A 435 26.81 -26.75 -2.13
CA ILE A 435 28.21 -27.17 -2.03
C ILE A 435 28.50 -28.21 -3.11
N ILE A 436 29.59 -28.03 -3.85
CA ILE A 436 30.11 -29.01 -4.79
C ILE A 436 31.01 -29.96 -3.99
N ASP A 437 30.65 -31.25 -3.95
CA ASP A 437 31.43 -32.26 -3.25
C ASP A 437 32.48 -32.87 -4.19
N ASP A 438 33.71 -32.38 -4.07
CA ASP A 438 34.87 -32.85 -4.84
C ASP A 438 35.48 -34.15 -4.28
N THR A 439 34.99 -34.68 -3.15
CA THR A 439 35.59 -35.85 -2.48
C THR A 439 35.15 -37.20 -3.05
N ALA A 440 34.13 -37.21 -3.91
CA ALA A 440 33.71 -38.40 -4.65
C ALA A 440 34.56 -38.57 -5.92
N GLY A 441 35.73 -39.20 -5.76
CA GLY A 441 36.76 -39.29 -6.79
C GLY A 441 36.33 -39.79 -8.17
N ASN A 442 37.02 -39.27 -9.20
CA ASN A 442 37.21 -39.79 -10.56
C ASN A 442 35.99 -40.19 -11.41
N ASP A 443 34.77 -40.00 -10.94
CA ASP A 443 33.59 -40.24 -11.76
C ASP A 443 33.35 -39.06 -12.72
N LYS A 444 33.94 -39.13 -13.92
CA LYS A 444 33.74 -38.15 -15.00
C LYS A 444 32.26 -37.94 -15.34
N THR A 445 31.38 -38.85 -14.94
CA THR A 445 29.93 -38.69 -15.12
C THR A 445 29.34 -37.58 -14.22
N ARG A 446 29.99 -37.24 -13.10
CA ARG A 446 29.63 -36.14 -12.19
C ARG A 446 30.06 -34.76 -12.67
N ASP A 447 31.04 -34.65 -13.57
CA ASP A 447 31.48 -33.35 -14.10
C ASP A 447 30.33 -32.57 -14.75
N LYS A 448 29.35 -33.26 -15.37
CA LYS A 448 28.12 -32.64 -15.90
C LYS A 448 27.24 -32.06 -14.80
N GLU A 449 27.05 -32.83 -13.73
CA GLU A 449 26.21 -32.45 -12.58
C GLU A 449 26.85 -31.28 -11.84
N ASN A 450 28.16 -31.37 -11.55
CA ASN A 450 28.94 -30.32 -10.90
C ASN A 450 28.96 -29.02 -11.72
N ALA A 451 29.03 -29.11 -13.06
CA ALA A 451 28.98 -27.92 -13.91
C ALA A 451 27.61 -27.23 -13.91
N LEU A 452 26.52 -28.00 -13.84
CA LEU A 452 25.16 -27.44 -13.70
C LEU A 452 24.95 -26.83 -12.30
N ILE A 453 25.45 -27.47 -11.24
CA ILE A 453 25.45 -26.92 -9.88
C ILE A 453 26.26 -25.62 -9.83
N HIS A 454 27.43 -25.59 -10.46
CA HIS A 454 28.24 -24.38 -10.55
C HIS A 454 27.51 -23.25 -11.28
N LEU A 455 26.90 -23.53 -12.44
CA LEU A 455 26.05 -22.56 -13.14
C LEU A 455 24.92 -22.04 -12.25
N SER A 456 24.25 -22.94 -11.51
CA SER A 456 23.20 -22.57 -10.56
C SER A 456 23.73 -21.65 -9.45
N ASN A 457 24.91 -21.94 -8.90
CA ASN A 457 25.55 -21.13 -7.87
C ASN A 457 25.96 -19.74 -8.39
N VAL A 458 26.44 -19.66 -9.63
CA VAL A 458 26.76 -18.38 -10.28
C VAL A 458 25.49 -17.55 -10.46
N ILE A 459 24.40 -18.14 -10.97
CA ILE A 459 23.11 -17.45 -11.11
C ILE A 459 22.61 -16.96 -9.75
N PHE A 460 22.66 -17.81 -8.72
CA PHE A 460 22.29 -17.43 -7.36
C PHE A 460 23.11 -16.26 -6.82
N SER A 461 24.43 -16.27 -7.07
CA SER A 461 25.33 -15.20 -6.62
C SER A 461 25.06 -13.89 -7.35
N CYS A 462 24.86 -13.93 -8.68
CA CYS A 462 24.45 -12.78 -9.46
C CYS A 462 23.11 -12.23 -8.97
N ARG A 463 22.12 -13.10 -8.70
CA ARG A 463 20.81 -12.70 -8.16
C ARG A 463 20.95 -11.96 -6.84
N LYS A 464 21.80 -12.47 -5.93
CA LYS A 464 22.05 -11.83 -4.64
C LYS A 464 22.70 -10.44 -4.80
N ALA A 465 23.68 -10.31 -5.69
CA ALA A 465 24.35 -9.03 -5.97
C ALA A 465 23.41 -8.02 -6.66
N MET A 466 22.54 -8.48 -7.56
CA MET A 466 21.51 -7.64 -8.18
C MET A 466 20.48 -7.17 -7.16
N ALA A 467 20.03 -8.06 -6.27
CA ALA A 467 19.08 -7.73 -5.20
C ALA A 467 19.60 -6.60 -4.30
N THR A 468 20.90 -6.59 -3.97
CA THR A 468 21.53 -5.52 -3.17
C THR A 468 21.88 -4.28 -3.99
N GLY A 469 21.79 -4.33 -5.32
CA GLY A 469 22.15 -3.23 -6.21
C GLY A 469 23.66 -3.13 -6.48
N GLU A 470 24.43 -4.14 -6.10
CA GLU A 470 25.89 -4.23 -6.36
C GLU A 470 26.23 -4.61 -7.80
N MET A 471 25.25 -5.12 -8.56
CA MET A 471 25.44 -5.65 -9.90
C MET A 471 24.26 -5.28 -10.80
N SER A 472 24.56 -4.82 -12.02
CA SER A 472 23.57 -4.61 -13.08
C SER A 472 23.21 -5.91 -13.79
N TYR A 473 22.07 -5.95 -14.48
CA TYR A 473 21.68 -7.11 -15.29
C TYR A 473 22.72 -7.44 -16.38
N GLY A 474 23.31 -6.43 -17.02
CA GLY A 474 24.36 -6.63 -18.02
C GLY A 474 25.61 -7.33 -17.46
N GLU A 475 26.07 -6.91 -16.28
CA GLU A 475 27.21 -7.55 -15.58
C GLU A 475 26.88 -8.99 -15.14
N ALA A 476 25.67 -9.19 -14.60
CA ALA A 476 25.18 -10.51 -14.20
C ALA A 476 25.18 -11.48 -15.38
N MET A 477 24.67 -11.05 -16.53
CA MET A 477 24.55 -11.88 -17.71
C MET A 477 25.89 -12.17 -18.38
N ASN A 478 26.85 -11.23 -18.34
CA ASN A 478 28.22 -11.51 -18.76
C ASN A 478 28.86 -12.61 -17.91
N THR A 479 28.66 -12.55 -16.59
CA THR A 479 29.13 -13.57 -15.65
C THR A 479 28.47 -14.93 -15.92
N ILE A 480 27.15 -14.94 -16.10
CA ILE A 480 26.37 -16.16 -16.39
C ILE A 480 26.79 -16.77 -17.73
N LYS A 481 27.08 -15.95 -18.75
CA LYS A 481 27.54 -16.43 -20.06
C LYS A 481 28.82 -17.27 -19.93
N HIS A 482 29.78 -16.83 -19.13
CA HIS A 482 31.00 -17.60 -18.88
C HIS A 482 30.73 -18.93 -18.16
N ALA A 483 29.77 -18.95 -17.22
CA ALA A 483 29.35 -20.16 -16.54
C ALA A 483 28.62 -21.13 -17.49
N VAL A 484 27.79 -20.61 -18.40
CA VAL A 484 27.13 -21.39 -19.46
C VAL A 484 28.16 -22.03 -20.39
N ASP A 485 29.18 -21.27 -20.82
CA ASP A 485 30.25 -21.78 -21.68
C ASP A 485 31.04 -22.90 -20.97
N SER A 486 31.36 -22.70 -19.70
CA SER A 486 32.02 -23.72 -18.88
C SER A 486 31.18 -25.00 -18.74
N ALA A 487 29.86 -24.85 -18.59
CA ALA A 487 28.93 -25.98 -18.51
C ALA A 487 28.74 -26.71 -19.85
N ILE A 488 28.78 -25.99 -20.98
CA ILE A 488 28.81 -26.57 -22.32
C ILE A 488 30.08 -27.41 -22.49
N ASP A 489 31.25 -26.86 -22.18
CA ASP A 489 32.53 -27.53 -22.36
C ASP A 489 32.63 -28.79 -21.48
N ALA A 490 32.24 -28.70 -20.20
CA ALA A 490 32.16 -29.86 -19.32
C ALA A 490 31.21 -30.93 -19.88
N SER A 491 30.04 -30.52 -20.37
CA SER A 491 29.06 -31.42 -20.97
C SER A 491 29.56 -32.13 -22.23
N GLU A 492 30.33 -31.45 -23.07
CA GLU A 492 30.94 -32.05 -24.26
C GLU A 492 32.10 -32.97 -23.90
N ARG A 493 32.96 -32.59 -22.94
CA ARG A 493 34.05 -33.44 -22.45
C ARG A 493 33.54 -34.79 -21.96
N VAL A 494 32.48 -34.78 -21.15
CA VAL A 494 31.88 -36.02 -20.63
C VAL A 494 31.14 -36.80 -21.72
N GLN A 495 30.62 -36.15 -22.78
CA GLN A 495 30.09 -36.90 -23.92
C GLN A 495 31.20 -37.65 -24.66
N LYS A 496 32.36 -37.01 -24.86
CA LYS A 496 33.52 -37.59 -25.55
C LYS A 496 34.13 -38.80 -24.82
N THR A 497 33.82 -39.02 -23.55
CA THR A 497 34.24 -40.24 -22.81
C THR A 497 33.33 -41.44 -23.06
N THR A 498 32.17 -41.26 -23.71
CA THR A 498 31.31 -42.38 -24.13
C THR A 498 31.77 -42.95 -25.47
N PHE A 499 31.55 -44.24 -25.72
CA PHE A 499 31.96 -44.89 -26.98
C PHE A 499 31.43 -44.16 -28.23
N PHE A 500 30.12 -43.91 -28.30
CA PHE A 500 29.52 -43.21 -29.44
C PHE A 500 29.86 -41.71 -29.47
N GLY A 501 30.16 -41.09 -28.33
CA GLY A 501 30.58 -39.70 -28.28
C GLY A 501 32.03 -39.50 -28.74
N TYR A 502 32.93 -40.43 -28.39
CA TYR A 502 34.30 -40.47 -28.88
C TYR A 502 34.36 -40.59 -30.41
N LEU A 503 33.49 -41.44 -30.98
CA LEU A 503 33.33 -41.59 -32.43
C LEU A 503 32.59 -40.41 -33.11
N GLY A 504 32.12 -39.41 -32.35
CA GLY A 504 31.38 -38.26 -32.87
C GLY A 504 29.95 -38.55 -33.31
N LEU A 505 29.44 -39.77 -33.06
CA LEU A 505 28.10 -40.23 -33.46
C LEU A 505 26.98 -39.69 -32.57
N THR A 506 27.31 -39.20 -31.36
CA THR A 506 26.33 -38.63 -30.42
C THR A 506 26.83 -37.30 -29.85
N LYS A 507 25.89 -36.36 -29.63
CA LYS A 507 26.15 -35.05 -29.01
C LYS A 507 25.52 -35.00 -27.62
N SER A 508 26.07 -34.16 -26.74
CA SER A 508 25.49 -33.94 -25.42
C SER A 508 24.19 -33.15 -25.54
N ASP A 509 23.08 -33.71 -25.04
CA ASP A 509 21.78 -33.02 -25.00
C ASP A 509 21.82 -31.75 -24.15
N VAL A 510 22.51 -31.79 -23.00
CA VAL A 510 22.70 -30.64 -22.11
C VAL A 510 23.49 -29.54 -22.84
N ALA A 511 24.59 -29.88 -23.53
CA ALA A 511 25.35 -28.90 -24.30
C ALA A 511 24.52 -28.30 -25.44
N ARG A 512 23.70 -29.12 -26.12
CA ARG A 512 22.81 -28.64 -27.19
C ARG A 512 21.76 -27.67 -26.64
N GLN A 513 21.15 -27.99 -25.49
CA GLN A 513 20.16 -27.13 -24.84
C GLN A 513 20.79 -25.82 -24.34
N LEU A 514 21.95 -25.89 -23.68
CA LEU A 514 22.70 -24.72 -23.22
C LEU A 514 23.16 -23.83 -24.38
N LYS A 515 23.58 -24.40 -25.52
CA LYS A 515 23.88 -23.62 -26.73
C LYS A 515 22.67 -22.87 -27.27
N ALA A 516 21.49 -23.51 -27.28
CA ALA A 516 20.26 -22.85 -27.68
C ALA A 516 19.90 -21.69 -26.74
N ILE A 517 20.12 -21.86 -25.43
CA ILE A 517 19.92 -20.81 -24.43
C ILE A 517 20.94 -19.67 -24.62
N LYS A 518 22.21 -19.99 -24.85
CA LYS A 518 23.26 -19.00 -25.14
C LYS A 518 22.91 -18.14 -26.36
N ILE A 519 22.45 -18.76 -27.45
CA ILE A 519 22.00 -18.04 -28.65
C ILE A 519 20.85 -17.08 -28.32
N GLN A 520 19.90 -17.51 -27.48
CA GLN A 520 18.82 -16.65 -27.03
C GLN A 520 19.30 -15.50 -26.17
N MET A 521 20.19 -15.75 -25.20
CA MET A 521 20.82 -14.69 -24.41
C MET A 521 21.45 -13.66 -25.33
N GLU A 522 22.26 -14.09 -26.31
CA GLU A 522 22.94 -13.21 -27.27
C GLU A 522 21.97 -12.45 -28.20
N SER A 523 20.78 -13.00 -28.48
CA SER A 523 19.74 -12.30 -29.24
C SER A 523 19.00 -11.26 -28.40
N SER A 524 18.71 -11.55 -27.13
CA SER A 524 18.09 -10.64 -26.17
C SER A 524 18.98 -9.41 -25.85
N PHE A 525 20.28 -9.50 -26.11
CA PHE A 525 21.22 -8.37 -26.01
C PHE A 525 21.27 -7.46 -27.25
N LYS A 526 20.77 -7.92 -28.41
CA LYS A 526 20.86 -7.17 -29.68
C LYS A 526 19.57 -6.45 -30.06
N THR A 527 18.45 -6.92 -29.56
CA THR A 527 17.20 -6.18 -29.52
C THR A 527 17.10 -5.50 -28.17
N GLU A 528 16.62 -4.26 -28.08
CA GLU A 528 16.34 -3.63 -26.78
C GLU A 528 15.68 -4.64 -25.82
N PRO A 529 16.18 -4.74 -24.58
CA PRO A 529 15.63 -5.68 -23.61
C PRO A 529 14.21 -5.19 -23.32
N THR A 530 13.16 -6.00 -23.51
CA THR A 530 11.88 -5.84 -22.76
C THR A 530 10.73 -6.74 -23.25
N ASN A 531 10.50 -6.94 -24.54
CA ASN A 531 9.14 -7.38 -24.94
C ASN A 531 8.85 -8.89 -25.00
N SER A 532 9.82 -9.79 -25.21
CA SER A 532 9.49 -11.20 -25.47
C SER A 532 9.29 -12.06 -24.21
N LEU A 533 10.12 -11.87 -23.18
CA LEU A 533 10.12 -12.74 -21.98
C LEU A 533 8.96 -12.41 -21.02
N CYS A 534 8.65 -11.13 -20.82
CA CYS A 534 7.49 -10.70 -20.03
C CYS A 534 6.16 -11.09 -20.70
N LYS A 535 6.09 -11.06 -22.03
CA LYS A 535 4.92 -11.51 -22.79
C LYS A 535 4.70 -13.02 -22.64
N ASP A 536 5.76 -13.81 -22.77
CA ASP A 536 5.71 -15.27 -22.57
C ASP A 536 5.31 -15.65 -21.14
N TYR A 537 5.77 -14.91 -20.12
CA TYR A 537 5.39 -15.14 -18.74
C TYR A 537 3.93 -14.73 -18.46
N ARG A 538 3.49 -13.55 -18.93
CA ARG A 538 2.08 -13.13 -18.85
C ARG A 538 1.16 -14.16 -19.52
N GLU A 539 1.55 -14.69 -20.68
CA GLU A 539 0.81 -15.74 -21.37
C GLU A 539 0.83 -17.08 -20.61
N ARG A 540 1.91 -17.42 -19.89
CA ARG A 540 1.99 -18.65 -19.07
C ARG A 540 1.21 -18.55 -17.77
N VAL A 541 1.28 -17.41 -17.06
CA VAL A 541 0.45 -17.15 -15.87
C VAL A 541 -1.02 -17.16 -16.24
N ASN A 542 -1.40 -16.55 -17.37
CA ASN A 542 -2.77 -16.63 -17.89
C ASN A 542 -3.19 -18.02 -18.38
N ARG A 543 -2.24 -18.95 -18.59
CA ARG A 543 -2.49 -20.37 -18.92
C ARG A 543 -2.58 -21.26 -17.69
N VAL A 544 -2.20 -20.79 -16.49
CA VAL A 544 -2.56 -21.44 -15.23
C VAL A 544 -4.04 -21.11 -14.96
N LYS A 545 -4.93 -21.66 -15.78
CA LYS A 545 -6.34 -21.79 -15.41
C LYS A 545 -6.41 -22.72 -14.21
N PRO A 546 -7.28 -22.47 -13.21
CA PRO A 546 -7.69 -23.55 -12.33
C PRO A 546 -8.28 -24.64 -13.21
N HIS A 547 -7.92 -25.89 -12.93
CA HIS A 547 -8.64 -27.04 -13.47
C HIS A 547 -10.14 -26.78 -13.29
N GLU A 548 -10.87 -26.64 -14.39
CA GLU A 548 -12.33 -26.72 -14.39
C GLU A 548 -12.68 -28.14 -13.92
N GLU A 549 -12.84 -28.31 -12.61
CA GLU A 549 -13.53 -29.47 -12.06
C GLU A 549 -14.99 -29.35 -12.43
N ASN A 550 -15.41 -30.27 -13.30
CA ASN A 550 -16.77 -30.69 -13.61
C ASN A 550 -17.85 -30.16 -12.62
N ALA A 551 -18.50 -29.05 -12.96
CA ALA A 551 -19.77 -28.71 -12.35
C ALA A 551 -20.80 -29.79 -12.75
N PRO A 552 -21.48 -30.44 -11.79
CA PRO A 552 -22.52 -31.41 -12.12
C PRO A 552 -23.69 -30.70 -12.81
N LYS A 553 -24.12 -31.23 -13.95
CA LYS A 553 -25.34 -30.79 -14.64
C LYS A 553 -26.54 -30.95 -13.71
N VAL A 554 -27.08 -29.83 -13.23
CA VAL A 554 -28.40 -29.80 -12.60
C VAL A 554 -29.45 -30.08 -13.69
N PRO A 555 -30.31 -31.11 -13.53
CA PRO A 555 -31.37 -31.35 -14.49
C PRO A 555 -32.44 -30.26 -14.35
N SER A 556 -32.82 -29.68 -15.48
CA SER A 556 -33.95 -28.76 -15.59
C SER A 556 -35.24 -29.48 -15.19
N ASN A 557 -35.79 -29.18 -14.02
CA ASN A 557 -37.17 -29.52 -13.73
C ASN A 557 -38.07 -28.45 -14.36
N LYS A 558 -38.80 -28.88 -15.39
CA LYS A 558 -40.05 -28.26 -15.81
C LYS A 558 -41.05 -28.41 -14.66
N HIS A 559 -41.58 -27.31 -14.17
CA HIS A 559 -43.02 -27.12 -13.93
C HIS A 559 -43.35 -25.64 -13.86
#